data_AF-A0A2E2ISK3-F1
#
_entry.id   AF-A0A2E2ISK3-F1
#
_cell.length_a   1.000
_cell.length_b   1.000
_cell.length_c   1.000
_cell.angle_alpha   90.00
_cell.angle_beta   90.00
_cell.angle_gamma   90.00
#
_symmetry.space_group_name_H-M   'P 1'
#
loop_
_entity.id
_entity.type
_entity.pdbx_description
1 polymer ?
#
loop_
_entity_poly.entity_id
_entity_poly.type
_entity_poly.pdbx_seq_one_letter_code
_entity_poly.pdbx_strand_id
1 'polypeptide(L)' 'MAEAQKPAEKKRKTSIAEFVNQVRAETSKVVWPTREETIRTAIFVFIFMVILSLFFFGVDSLFNFVVTFLLELA' A
#
# COMPACT_ATOMS: atom_id res chain seq x y z
N MET A 1 -57.32 -30.05 -15.79
CA MET A 1 -56.43 -28.93 -16.15
C MET A 1 -55.69 -28.54 -14.87
N ALA A 2 -54.61 -29.27 -14.58
CA ALA A 2 -53.81 -29.06 -13.38
C ALA A 2 -52.47 -28.50 -13.83
N GLU A 3 -52.30 -27.19 -13.68
CA GLU A 3 -51.00 -26.56 -13.86
C GLU A 3 -50.51 -26.11 -12.48
N ALA A 4 -49.85 -27.04 -11.79
CA ALA A 4 -49.07 -26.75 -10.61
C ALA A 4 -47.82 -25.97 -11.03
N GLN A 5 -47.93 -24.64 -11.06
CA GLN A 5 -46.78 -23.76 -11.22
C GLN A 5 -45.87 -23.90 -9.99
N LYS A 6 -44.80 -24.69 -10.14
CA LYS A 6 -43.62 -24.64 -9.26
C LYS A 6 -42.99 -23.25 -9.39
N PRO A 7 -42.86 -22.48 -8.30
CA PRO A 7 -42.26 -21.16 -8.39
C PRO A 7 -40.77 -21.31 -8.67
N ALA A 8 -40.34 -20.49 -9.62
CA ALA A 8 -39.01 -20.48 -10.22
C ALA A 8 -37.88 -20.46 -9.20
N GLU A 9 -36.88 -21.29 -9.49
CA GLU A 9 -35.56 -21.30 -8.90
C GLU A 9 -34.94 -19.89 -8.92
N LYS A 10 -35.00 -19.21 -7.78
CA LYS A 10 -34.41 -17.88 -7.59
C LYS A 10 -32.89 -18.03 -7.64
N LYS A 11 -32.29 -17.78 -8.80
CA LYS A 11 -30.83 -17.67 -8.99
C LYS A 11 -30.22 -16.90 -7.83
N ARG A 12 -29.43 -17.60 -7.01
CA ARG A 12 -28.60 -17.05 -5.93
C ARG A 12 -27.55 -16.13 -6.55
N LYS A 13 -27.90 -14.87 -6.78
CA LYS A 13 -26.90 -13.80 -6.81
C LYS A 13 -26.52 -13.60 -5.36
N THR A 14 -25.24 -13.79 -5.01
CA THR A 14 -24.71 -13.51 -3.67
C THR A 14 -25.31 -12.18 -3.21
N SER A 15 -26.17 -12.25 -2.20
CA SER A 15 -26.82 -11.03 -1.73
C SER A 15 -25.73 -10.13 -1.14
N ILE A 16 -25.87 -8.80 -1.23
CA ILE A 16 -24.91 -7.87 -0.61
C ILE A 16 -24.69 -8.21 0.88
N ALA A 17 -25.71 -8.75 1.55
CA ALA A 17 -25.61 -9.24 2.92
C ALA A 17 -24.67 -10.46 3.07
N GLU A 18 -24.70 -11.44 2.14
CA GLU A 18 -23.77 -12.57 2.15
C GLU A 18 -22.34 -12.11 1.85
N PHE A 19 -22.15 -11.13 0.97
CA PHE A 19 -20.84 -10.56 0.68
C PHE A 19 -20.22 -9.86 1.89
N VAL A 20 -20.99 -9.08 2.66
CA VAL A 20 -20.52 -8.46 3.90
C VAL A 20 -20.10 -9.51 4.93
N ASN A 21 -20.86 -10.60 5.04
CA ASN A 21 -20.52 -11.71 5.92
C ASN A 21 -19.21 -12.40 5.49
N GLN A 22 -18.99 -12.58 4.18
CA GLN A 22 -17.74 -13.11 3.64
C GLN A 22 -16.55 -12.16 3.90
N VAL A 23 -16.71 -10.85 3.66
CA VAL A 23 -15.65 -9.87 3.95
C VAL A 23 -15.28 -9.85 5.43
N ARG A 24 -16.26 -9.88 6.34
CA ARG A 24 -15.97 -9.97 7.78
C ARG A 24 -15.21 -11.25 8.14
N ALA A 25 -15.54 -12.38 7.52
CA ALA A 25 -14.84 -13.64 7.72
C ALA A 25 -13.38 -13.57 7.21
N GLU A 26 -13.12 -12.94 6.06
CA GLU A 26 -11.76 -12.78 5.52
C GLU A 26 -10.94 -11.75 6.30
N THR A 27 -11.53 -10.62 6.70
CA THR A 27 -10.87 -9.60 7.53
C THR A 27 -10.43 -10.15 8.88
N SER A 28 -11.13 -11.14 9.43
CA SER A 28 -10.73 -11.81 10.68
C SER A 28 -9.42 -12.61 10.56
N LYS A 29 -8.98 -12.93 9.34
CA LYS A 29 -7.71 -13.61 9.06
C LYS A 29 -6.54 -12.61 8.93
N VAL A 30 -6.81 -11.31 8.91
CA VAL A 30 -5.77 -10.27 8.82
C VAL A 30 -5.06 -10.17 10.16
N VAL A 31 -3.83 -10.67 10.20
CA VAL A 31 -2.94 -10.51 11.35
C VAL A 31 -2.24 -9.17 11.20
N TRP A 32 -2.61 -8.21 12.03
CA TRP A 32 -1.94 -6.93 12.08
C TRP A 32 -0.58 -7.07 12.76
N PRO A 33 0.46 -6.40 12.23
CA PRO A 33 1.79 -6.46 12.81
C PRO A 33 1.76 -5.87 14.23
N THR A 34 2.61 -6.43 15.08
CA THR A 34 2.88 -5.89 16.40
C THR A 34 3.60 -4.55 16.29
N ARG A 35 3.55 -3.76 17.37
CA ARG A 35 4.27 -2.48 17.44
C ARG A 35 5.78 -2.67 17.21
N GLU A 36 6.34 -3.77 17.70
CA GLU A 36 7.76 -4.09 17.54
C GLU A 36 8.13 -4.38 16.09
N GLU A 37 7.33 -5.16 15.37
CA GLU A 37 7.55 -5.44 13.94
C GLU A 37 7.43 -4.18 13.09
N THR A 38 6.47 -3.31 13.43
CA THR A 38 6.27 -2.03 12.75
C THR A 38 7.48 -1.13 12.96
N ILE A 39 7.95 -0.97 14.20
CA ILE A 39 9.12 -0.14 14.52
C ILE A 39 10.38 -0.70 13.88
N ARG A 40 10.56 -2.03 13.90
CA ARG A 40 11.73 -2.67 13.28
C ARG A 40 11.78 -2.39 11.78
N THR A 41 10.65 -2.58 11.09
CA THR A 41 10.55 -2.25 9.65
C THR A 41 10.78 -0.76 9.39
N ALA A 42 10.25 0.12 10.25
CA ALA A 42 10.47 1.56 10.14
C ALA A 42 11.94 1.94 10.30
N ILE A 43 12.69 1.32 11.23
CA ILE A 43 14.13 1.55 11.42
C ILE A 43 14.90 1.16 10.15
N PHE A 44 14.59 0.00 9.55
CA PHE A 44 15.23 -0.39 8.30
C PHE A 44 15.00 0.64 7.20
N VAL A 45 13.74 1.05 6.97
CA VAL A 45 13.40 2.08 5.97
C VAL A 45 14.11 3.40 6.27
N PHE A 46 14.16 3.81 7.54
CA PHE A 46 14.82 5.03 7.97
C PHE A 46 16.32 5.01 7.65
N ILE A 47 17.01 3.89 7.87
CA ILE A 47 18.44 3.75 7.53
C ILE A 47 18.64 3.94 6.02
N PHE A 48 17.84 3.26 5.18
CA PHE A 48 17.94 3.42 3.72
C PHE A 48 17.65 4.86 3.28
N MET A 49 16.63 5.51 3.88
CA MET A 49 16.31 6.91 3.64
C MET A 49 17.49 7.82 3.98
N VAL A 50 18.14 7.61 5.14
CA VAL A 50 19.29 8.41 5.56
C VAL A 50 20.45 8.25 4.59
N ILE A 51 20.78 7.02 4.17
CA ILE A 51 21.85 6.77 3.19
C ILE A 51 21.58 7.52 1.87
N LEU A 52 20.37 7.40 1.33
CA LEU A 52 20.00 8.09 0.10
C LEU A 52 20.04 9.61 0.29
N SER A 53 19.56 10.13 1.42
CA SER A 53 19.57 11.57 1.70
C SER A 53 20.98 12.14 1.74
N LEU A 54 21.93 11.43 2.34
CA LEU A 54 23.34 11.84 2.38
C LEU A 54 23.99 11.79 1.00
N PHE A 55 23.67 10.76 0.20
CA PHE A 55 24.14 10.67 -1.18
C PHE A 55 23.65 11.86 -2.02
N PHE A 56 22.34 12.13 -2.00
CA PHE A 56 21.77 13.26 -2.72
C PHE A 56 22.36 14.59 -2.26
N PHE A 57 22.45 14.80 -0.94
CA PHE A 57 23.08 16.01 -0.40
C PHE A 57 24.51 16.23 -0.93
N GLY A 58 25.32 15.17 -1.01
CA GLY A 58 26.67 15.25 -1.57
C GLY A 58 26.66 15.60 -3.07
N VAL A 59 25.79 14.95 -3.84
CA VAL A 59 25.63 15.22 -5.27
C VAL A 59 25.14 16.65 -5.51
N ASP A 60 24.09 17.07 -4.82
CA ASP A 60 23.53 18.42 -4.92
C ASP A 60 24.57 19.49 -4.59
N SER A 61 25.37 19.28 -3.53
CA SER A 61 26.46 20.20 -3.17
C SER A 61 27.52 20.29 -4.28
N LEU A 62 27.92 19.16 -4.86
CA LEU A 62 28.87 19.12 -5.97
C LEU A 62 28.30 19.82 -7.22
N PHE A 63 27.05 19.55 -7.57
CA PHE A 63 26.39 20.20 -8.70
C PHE A 63 26.28 21.70 -8.50
N ASN A 64 25.93 22.17 -7.30
CA ASN A 64 25.89 23.60 -6.99
C ASN A 64 27.27 24.26 -7.16
N PHE A 65 28.34 23.61 -6.69
CA PHE A 65 29.70 24.10 -6.87
C PHE A 65 30.06 24.22 -8.36
N VAL A 66 29.80 23.17 -9.15
CA VAL A 66 30.09 23.16 -10.59
C VAL A 66 29.30 24.23 -11.33
N VAL A 67 28.00 24.37 -11.06
CA VAL A 67 27.16 25.38 -11.69
C VAL A 67 27.65 26.79 -11.34
N THR A 68 27.95 27.05 -10.08
CA THR A 68 28.47 28.36 -9.65
C THR A 68 29.80 28.68 -10.32
N PHE A 69 30.72 27.71 -10.39
CA PHE A 69 32.00 27.86 -11.07
C PHE A 69 31.83 28.18 -12.56
N LEU A 70 30.89 27.52 -13.25
CA LEU A 70 30.61 27.79 -14.66
C LEU A 70 29.98 29.17 -14.88
N LEU A 71 29.13 29.63 -13.96
CA LEU A 71 28.54 30.97 -14.02
C LEU A 71 29.55 32.08 -13.74
N GLU A 72 30.57 31.84 -12.91
CA GLU A 72 31.67 32.81 -12.70
C GLU A 72 32.64 32.87 -13.89
N LEU A 73 32.75 31.80 -14.66
CA LEU A 73 33.64 31.72 -15.83
C LEU A 73 33.01 32.32 -17.10
N ALA A 74 31.68 32.35 -17.20
CA ALA A 74 30.91 32.86 -18.34
C ALA A 74 30.69 34.38 -18.25
#